data_AF-A0A1G8V2I7-F1
#
_entry.id   AF-A0A1G8V2I7-F1
#
_cell.length_a   1.000
_cell.length_b   1.000
_cell.length_c   1.000
_cell.angle_alpha   90.00
_cell.angle_beta   90.00
_cell.angle_gamma   90.00
#
_symmetry.space_group_name_H-M   'P 1'
#
loop_
_entity.id
_entity.type
_entity.pdbx_description
1 polymer ?
#
loop_
_entity_poly.entity_id
_entity_poly.type
_entity_poly.pdbx_seq_one_letter_code
_entity_poly.pdbx_strand_id
1 'polypeptide(L)'
;MPTQPTNGSNRHESVVSRRTVLRTSGAAVVGAGAIVGGASTATAGEKGDGCDDPPWSIPRVTTRGHFATSGGVHLTDGNDVHNVEYAGGDLPGVHGSAPSELVVFVHGWDNSPEGAVCTFGTAASTFAAEDYGHPVVGYTWDSDHGWYDSTEIAEQNGAKLANFTYAYKNENPGVQVRYVAHSLGARVVLMALKNLHAWDRLSDVASVSLLGGAADDDSVSMAGTYGEDIAAAAGRVDNYWMDDDSVLNWAYGFAEWGNAVGNAGCDGTPPGNYTDHDVGYVSGHSGYYGSDGCLHEVVANF
;
A
#
# COMPACT_ATOMS: atom_id res chain seq x y z
N MET A 1 -86.95 1.29 -33.33
CA MET A 1 -86.87 2.70 -33.77
C MET A 1 -85.55 3.28 -33.26
N PRO A 2 -84.88 4.16 -34.01
CA PRO A 2 -83.57 3.85 -34.61
C PRO A 2 -82.36 4.67 -34.08
N THR A 3 -81.19 4.30 -34.61
CA THR A 3 -79.93 5.06 -34.82
C THR A 3 -78.81 5.05 -33.76
N GLN A 4 -77.69 4.38 -34.12
CA GLN A 4 -76.30 4.77 -33.80
C GLN A 4 -75.85 5.96 -34.67
N PRO A 5 -74.74 6.66 -34.32
CA PRO A 5 -73.42 6.36 -34.92
C PRO A 5 -72.29 6.20 -33.85
N THR A 6 -71.35 5.24 -33.94
CA THR A 6 -70.00 5.26 -34.61
C THR A 6 -69.09 6.42 -34.16
N ASN A 7 -67.76 6.34 -34.01
CA ASN A 7 -66.70 5.32 -34.03
C ASN A 7 -65.45 6.02 -33.41
N GLY A 8 -64.49 5.29 -32.86
CA GLY A 8 -63.18 5.90 -32.57
C GLY A 8 -62.34 5.26 -31.47
N SER A 9 -61.89 4.03 -31.71
CA SER A 9 -60.77 3.41 -30.99
C SER A 9 -59.49 4.24 -31.12
N ASN A 10 -58.79 4.47 -30.01
CA ASN A 10 -57.42 3.94 -29.90
C ASN A 10 -56.97 3.78 -28.44
N ARG A 11 -56.59 2.54 -28.16
CA ARG A 11 -55.89 2.03 -26.99
C ARG A 11 -54.48 2.63 -26.92
N HIS A 12 -54.00 2.97 -25.73
CA HIS A 12 -53.11 2.09 -24.98
C HIS A 12 -52.75 2.74 -23.64
N GLU A 13 -53.03 2.02 -22.57
CA GLU A 13 -52.57 2.28 -21.22
C GLU A 13 -51.04 2.32 -21.15
N SER A 14 -50.49 3.24 -20.36
CA SER A 14 -49.32 2.94 -19.54
C SER A 14 -49.13 3.94 -18.39
N VAL A 15 -49.24 3.39 -17.19
CA VAL A 15 -48.35 3.59 -16.03
C VAL A 15 -48.48 4.92 -15.26
N VAL A 16 -49.26 4.81 -14.17
CA VAL A 16 -49.01 5.30 -12.80
C VAL A 16 -47.93 6.38 -12.66
N SER A 17 -48.38 7.63 -12.56
CA SER A 17 -47.58 8.74 -12.04
C SER A 17 -47.69 8.79 -10.50
N ARG A 18 -46.55 8.64 -9.81
CA ARG A 18 -46.36 9.10 -8.43
C ARG A 18 -45.00 9.79 -8.32
N ARG A 19 -44.92 11.03 -8.81
CA ARG A 19 -43.88 11.99 -8.41
C ARG A 19 -44.48 12.94 -7.38
N THR A 20 -44.27 12.62 -6.11
CA THR A 20 -44.39 13.61 -5.03
C THR A 20 -43.07 14.35 -4.95
N VAL A 21 -43.00 15.49 -5.64
CA VAL A 21 -41.90 16.45 -5.55
C VAL A 21 -42.14 17.29 -4.29
N LEU A 22 -41.41 16.99 -3.21
CA LEU A 22 -41.29 17.90 -2.08
C LEU A 22 -40.32 19.02 -2.48
N ARG A 23 -40.90 20.15 -2.90
CA ARG A 23 -40.27 21.46 -2.79
C ARG A 23 -40.44 21.93 -1.35
N THR A 24 -39.37 21.97 -0.58
CA THR A 24 -39.25 22.85 0.58
C THR A 24 -38.01 23.69 0.39
N SER A 25 -38.24 24.99 0.39
CA SER A 25 -37.28 26.05 0.15
C SER A 25 -36.43 26.30 1.39
N GLY A 26 -35.15 26.61 1.19
CA GLY A 26 -34.41 27.54 2.03
C GLY A 26 -33.69 26.95 3.24
N ALA A 27 -32.50 26.41 3.02
CA ALA A 27 -31.38 26.59 3.94
C ALA A 27 -30.10 26.65 3.09
N ALA A 28 -29.36 27.75 3.22
CA ALA A 28 -28.02 27.85 2.67
C ALA A 28 -27.18 26.73 3.33
N VAL A 29 -26.69 25.78 2.53
CA VAL A 29 -25.61 24.91 2.99
C VAL A 29 -24.36 25.78 3.00
N VAL A 30 -24.12 26.38 4.16
CA VAL A 30 -22.85 26.98 4.53
C VAL A 30 -21.81 25.87 4.42
N GLY A 31 -20.80 26.08 3.58
CA GLY A 31 -19.65 25.19 3.48
C GLY A 31 -19.09 24.92 4.87
N ALA A 32 -18.79 23.66 5.16
CA ALA A 32 -18.09 23.27 6.38
C ALA A 32 -16.69 23.87 6.33
N GLY A 33 -16.55 25.06 6.88
CA GLY A 33 -15.34 25.87 6.85
C GLY A 33 -15.39 26.90 7.97
N ALA A 34 -15.50 26.41 9.21
CA ALA A 34 -15.13 27.13 10.43
C ALA A 34 -15.26 26.17 11.63
N ILE A 35 -14.15 25.59 12.09
CA ILE A 35 -14.07 25.01 13.43
C ILE A 35 -13.32 26.00 14.31
N VAL A 36 -14.06 26.61 15.21
CA VAL A 36 -13.56 27.42 16.33
C VAL A 36 -13.39 26.47 17.52
N GLY A 37 -12.14 26.29 17.96
CA GLY A 37 -11.73 25.98 19.33
C GLY A 37 -12.20 24.67 19.99
N GLY A 38 -11.23 23.79 20.26
CA GLY A 38 -11.22 22.99 21.49
C GLY A 38 -11.85 21.59 21.44
N ALA A 39 -11.36 20.72 20.56
CA ALA A 39 -11.19 19.28 20.76
C ALA A 39 -10.55 18.75 19.47
N SER A 40 -9.36 18.15 19.58
CA SER A 40 -8.62 17.59 18.46
C SER A 40 -9.42 16.44 17.84
N THR A 41 -10.17 16.72 16.78
CA THR A 41 -10.64 15.69 15.87
C THR A 41 -9.45 15.28 15.01
N ALA A 42 -8.81 14.16 15.32
CA ALA A 42 -7.80 13.56 14.46
C ALA A 42 -8.44 13.33 13.07
N THR A 43 -8.00 14.09 12.08
CA THR A 43 -8.33 13.86 10.68
C THR A 43 -7.51 12.66 10.21
N ALA A 44 -8.19 11.65 9.68
CA ALA A 44 -7.55 10.45 9.17
C ALA A 44 -6.67 10.74 7.96
N GLY A 45 -5.46 10.16 7.96
CA GLY A 45 -4.41 10.40 6.97
C GLY A 45 -3.73 11.75 7.18
N GLU A 46 -2.71 11.79 8.04
CA GLU A 46 -1.75 12.87 7.92
C GLU A 46 -0.97 12.59 6.63
N LYS A 47 -1.20 13.43 5.61
CA LYS A 47 -0.36 13.47 4.43
C LYS A 47 1.09 13.49 4.89
N GLY A 48 1.93 12.64 4.29
CA GLY A 48 3.38 12.74 4.46
C GLY A 48 3.83 14.09 3.90
N ASP A 49 3.78 15.13 4.74
CA ASP A 49 3.94 16.54 4.36
C ASP A 49 5.41 16.90 4.05
N GLY A 50 6.28 15.90 3.94
CA GLY A 50 7.70 16.07 3.67
C GLY A 50 8.50 16.30 4.95
N CYS A 51 9.71 16.78 4.77
CA CYS A 51 10.67 17.09 5.82
C CYS A 51 11.50 18.29 5.35
N ASP A 52 12.07 19.06 6.28
CA ASP A 52 12.71 20.34 5.95
C ASP A 52 13.83 20.23 4.89
N ASP A 53 14.49 19.08 4.81
CA ASP A 53 15.55 18.78 3.83
C ASP A 53 15.35 17.35 3.27
N PRO A 54 14.51 17.17 2.24
CA PRO A 54 14.22 15.86 1.69
C PRO A 54 15.48 15.25 1.06
N PRO A 55 15.90 14.04 1.46
CA PRO A 55 17.13 13.43 1.00
C PRO A 55 16.97 12.83 -0.41
N TRP A 56 16.81 13.68 -1.43
CA TRP A 56 16.55 13.29 -2.83
C TRP A 56 17.60 12.36 -3.44
N SER A 57 18.81 12.32 -2.86
CA SER A 57 19.92 11.44 -3.21
C SER A 57 19.83 10.03 -2.62
N ILE A 58 18.72 9.67 -1.96
CA ILE A 58 18.48 8.27 -1.60
C ILE A 58 18.10 7.49 -2.87
N PRO A 59 18.86 6.43 -3.22
CA PRO A 59 18.54 5.59 -4.35
C PRO A 59 17.16 4.95 -4.16
N ARG A 60 16.35 4.98 -5.21
CA ARG A 60 15.02 4.40 -5.19
C ARG A 60 14.59 3.91 -6.55
N VAL A 61 13.81 2.83 -6.54
CA VAL A 61 12.96 2.41 -7.64
C VAL A 61 11.68 3.24 -7.57
N THR A 62 11.22 3.73 -8.72
CA THR A 62 10.02 4.58 -8.78
C THR A 62 9.07 4.14 -9.89
N THR A 63 7.79 4.16 -9.55
CA THR A 63 6.66 4.04 -10.47
C THR A 63 5.76 5.27 -10.39
N ARG A 64 6.24 6.35 -9.77
CA ARG A 64 5.54 7.63 -9.71
C ARG A 64 5.22 8.13 -11.12
N GLY A 65 3.96 8.49 -11.34
CA GLY A 65 3.43 8.91 -12.64
C GLY A 65 3.08 7.75 -13.57
N HIS A 66 3.20 6.50 -13.14
CA HIS A 66 2.79 5.34 -13.94
C HIS A 66 1.27 5.17 -13.96
N PHE A 67 0.56 5.70 -12.97
CA PHE A 67 -0.88 5.54 -12.83
C PHE A 67 -1.62 6.87 -12.88
N ALA A 68 -2.79 6.85 -13.49
CA ALA A 68 -3.77 7.92 -13.41
C ALA A 68 -5.09 7.36 -12.87
N THR A 69 -5.81 8.19 -12.11
CA THR A 69 -7.08 7.81 -11.45
C THR A 69 -8.31 8.46 -12.10
N SER A 70 -8.11 9.33 -13.10
CA SER A 70 -9.20 9.99 -13.82
C SER A 70 -10.03 8.97 -14.61
N GLY A 71 -11.19 8.60 -14.07
CA GLY A 71 -12.07 7.58 -14.68
C GLY A 71 -11.75 6.15 -14.24
N GLY A 72 -11.04 5.97 -13.12
CA GLY A 72 -10.56 4.69 -12.60
C GLY A 72 -9.04 4.58 -12.72
N VAL A 73 -8.44 3.63 -12.01
CA VAL A 73 -6.99 3.40 -12.06
C VAL A 73 -6.60 2.78 -13.40
N HIS A 74 -5.64 3.39 -14.08
CA HIS A 74 -5.07 2.88 -15.32
C HIS A 74 -3.63 3.36 -15.50
N LEU A 75 -2.86 2.60 -16.29
CA LEU A 75 -1.50 2.97 -16.67
C LEU A 75 -1.51 4.20 -17.58
N THR A 76 -0.56 5.10 -17.36
CA THR A 76 -0.30 6.26 -18.21
C THR A 76 0.45 5.85 -19.49
N ASP A 77 0.35 6.69 -20.52
CA ASP A 77 1.00 6.44 -21.81
C ASP A 77 2.51 6.20 -21.65
N GLY A 78 2.99 5.07 -22.21
CA GLY A 78 4.40 4.68 -22.15
C GLY A 78 4.77 3.78 -20.97
N ASN A 79 3.84 3.55 -20.03
CA ASN A 79 4.01 2.62 -18.91
C ASN A 79 3.29 1.30 -19.16
N ASP A 80 3.87 0.21 -18.65
CA ASP A 80 3.32 -1.14 -18.76
C ASP A 80 3.22 -1.80 -17.38
N VAL A 81 2.86 -3.08 -17.29
CA VAL A 81 2.66 -3.79 -16.01
C VAL A 81 3.97 -4.14 -15.28
N HIS A 82 5.13 -3.92 -15.88
CA HIS A 82 6.44 -4.39 -15.40
C HIS A 82 7.51 -3.29 -15.31
N ASN A 83 7.39 -2.22 -16.09
CA ASN A 83 8.42 -1.18 -16.14
C ASN A 83 8.50 -0.38 -14.83
N VAL A 84 9.74 0.01 -14.51
CA VAL A 84 10.12 0.84 -13.36
C VAL A 84 11.16 1.85 -13.82
N GLU A 85 11.28 2.95 -13.09
CA GLU A 85 12.33 3.94 -13.26
C GLU A 85 13.22 4.00 -12.01
N TYR A 86 14.34 4.72 -12.09
CA TYR A 86 15.27 4.89 -10.98
C TYR A 86 15.51 6.38 -10.69
N ALA A 87 15.65 6.72 -9.42
CA ALA A 87 15.95 8.09 -9.00
C ALA A 87 16.85 8.12 -7.76
N GLY A 88 17.45 9.29 -7.51
CA GLY A 88 18.31 9.51 -6.34
C GLY A 88 19.69 8.86 -6.40
N GLY A 89 20.17 8.57 -7.60
CA GLY A 89 21.51 8.04 -7.85
C GLY A 89 21.49 6.74 -8.65
N ASP A 90 22.68 6.19 -8.85
CA ASP A 90 22.86 4.89 -9.47
C ASP A 90 22.48 3.80 -8.48
N LEU A 91 21.44 3.01 -8.79
CA LEU A 91 21.01 1.92 -7.93
C LEU A 91 22.17 0.91 -7.78
N PRO A 92 22.70 0.68 -6.56
CA PRO A 92 23.83 -0.22 -6.36
C PRO A 92 23.53 -1.61 -6.92
N GLY A 93 24.43 -2.18 -7.72
CA GLY A 93 24.22 -3.46 -8.41
C GLY A 93 23.55 -3.37 -9.79
N VAL A 94 22.86 -2.27 -10.14
CA VAL A 94 22.43 -2.03 -11.53
C VAL A 94 23.52 -1.28 -12.31
N HIS A 95 24.30 -0.42 -11.60
CA HIS A 95 25.37 0.39 -12.19
C HIS A 95 26.69 0.35 -11.39
N GLY A 96 26.84 -0.61 -10.47
CA GLY A 96 28.03 -0.74 -9.61
C GLY A 96 28.31 -2.19 -9.22
N SER A 97 29.23 -2.41 -8.27
CA SER A 97 29.50 -3.74 -7.72
C SER A 97 28.29 -4.26 -6.93
N ALA A 98 27.91 -5.52 -7.19
CA ALA A 98 26.81 -6.19 -6.53
C ALA A 98 27.03 -6.26 -5.00
N PRO A 99 26.08 -5.81 -4.16
CA PRO A 99 26.13 -6.10 -2.74
C PRO A 99 25.78 -7.57 -2.48
N SER A 100 26.12 -8.11 -1.30
CA SER A 100 25.63 -9.43 -0.88
C SER A 100 24.15 -9.41 -0.50
N GLU A 101 23.62 -8.23 -0.16
CA GLU A 101 22.25 -8.04 0.29
C GLU A 101 21.72 -6.66 -0.14
N LEU A 102 20.42 -6.58 -0.44
CA LEU A 102 19.70 -5.35 -0.76
C LEU A 102 18.38 -5.33 0.02
N VAL A 103 18.13 -4.25 0.76
CA VAL A 103 16.81 -3.95 1.33
C VAL A 103 16.07 -2.99 0.41
N VAL A 104 14.86 -3.38 0.01
CA VAL A 104 13.90 -2.51 -0.67
C VAL A 104 12.84 -2.09 0.33
N PHE A 105 12.85 -0.81 0.72
CA PHE A 105 11.88 -0.23 1.64
C PHE A 105 10.69 0.36 0.87
N VAL A 106 9.49 -0.17 1.10
CA VAL A 106 8.25 0.23 0.42
C VAL A 106 7.39 1.08 1.37
N HIS A 107 7.13 2.34 1.02
CA HIS A 107 6.32 3.23 1.85
C HIS A 107 4.81 2.95 1.72
N GLY A 108 4.06 3.48 2.69
CA GLY A 108 2.60 3.39 2.77
C GLY A 108 1.81 4.40 1.94
N TRP A 109 0.51 4.46 2.23
CA TRP A 109 -0.46 5.40 1.66
C TRP A 109 -0.16 6.86 2.02
N ASP A 110 -0.75 7.78 1.27
CA ASP A 110 -0.77 9.23 1.49
C ASP A 110 0.62 9.90 1.57
N ASN A 111 1.60 9.28 0.94
CA ASN A 111 2.93 9.84 0.77
C ASN A 111 3.03 10.60 -0.55
N SER A 112 3.29 11.90 -0.46
CA SER A 112 3.75 12.70 -1.61
C SER A 112 5.12 12.22 -2.09
N PRO A 113 5.61 12.62 -3.28
CA PRO A 113 6.97 12.30 -3.71
C PRO A 113 8.04 12.75 -2.70
N GLU A 114 7.81 13.88 -2.02
CA GLU A 114 8.68 14.40 -0.97
C GLU A 114 8.57 13.57 0.32
N GLY A 115 7.34 13.33 0.80
CA GLY A 115 7.07 12.51 1.99
C GLY A 115 7.63 11.09 1.88
N ALA A 116 7.56 10.49 0.70
CA ALA A 116 8.15 9.18 0.41
C ALA A 116 9.67 9.19 0.63
N VAL A 117 10.37 10.20 0.11
CA VAL A 117 11.82 10.32 0.23
C VAL A 117 12.23 10.63 1.67
N CYS A 118 11.46 11.42 2.40
CA CYS A 118 11.66 11.65 3.83
C CYS A 118 11.48 10.36 4.65
N THR A 119 10.45 9.56 4.33
CA THR A 119 10.24 8.23 4.94
C THR A 119 11.45 7.32 4.72
N PHE A 120 11.97 7.28 3.49
CA PHE A 120 13.19 6.51 3.20
C PHE A 120 14.41 7.04 3.96
N GLY A 121 14.53 8.36 4.13
CA GLY A 121 15.59 8.99 4.91
C GLY A 121 15.57 8.57 6.38
N THR A 122 14.39 8.58 7.00
CA THR A 122 14.21 8.10 8.36
C THR A 122 14.58 6.62 8.46
N ALA A 123 14.00 5.76 7.62
CA ALA A 123 14.28 4.32 7.64
C ALA A 123 15.77 4.02 7.42
N ALA A 124 16.41 4.63 6.43
CA ALA A 124 17.84 4.44 6.15
C ALA A 124 18.73 4.91 7.31
N SER A 125 18.37 6.02 7.96
CA SER A 125 19.09 6.50 9.15
C SER A 125 18.97 5.53 10.32
N THR A 126 17.78 4.95 10.52
CA THR A 126 17.55 3.93 11.55
C THR A 126 18.33 2.64 11.25
N PHE A 127 18.30 2.13 10.01
CA PHE A 127 19.14 0.99 9.61
C PHE A 127 20.62 1.24 9.87
N ALA A 128 21.12 2.42 9.52
CA ALA A 128 22.52 2.79 9.78
C ALA A 128 22.85 2.87 11.28
N ALA A 129 21.91 3.30 12.13
CA ALA A 129 22.07 3.33 13.58
C ALA A 129 22.13 1.92 14.20
N GLU A 130 21.53 0.93 13.54
CA GLU A 130 21.59 -0.50 13.90
C GLU A 130 22.80 -1.24 13.30
N ASP A 131 23.83 -0.49 12.85
CA ASP A 131 25.04 -1.02 12.20
C ASP A 131 24.75 -1.90 10.96
N TYR A 132 23.60 -1.70 10.31
CA TYR A 132 23.24 -2.44 9.11
C TYR A 132 24.01 -1.92 7.88
N GLY A 133 25.07 -2.63 7.52
CA GLY A 133 26.05 -2.20 6.50
C GLY A 133 25.67 -2.46 5.04
N HIS A 134 24.44 -2.92 4.74
CA HIS A 134 24.00 -3.21 3.38
C HIS A 134 23.12 -2.09 2.80
N PRO A 135 23.06 -1.94 1.46
CA PRO A 135 22.24 -0.92 0.82
C PRO A 135 20.75 -1.03 1.16
N VAL A 136 20.17 0.10 1.54
CA VAL A 136 18.72 0.31 1.69
C VAL A 136 18.27 1.27 0.59
N VAL A 137 17.32 0.83 -0.22
CA VAL A 137 16.77 1.63 -1.33
C VAL A 137 15.26 1.78 -1.18
N GLY A 138 14.72 2.91 -1.61
CA GLY A 138 13.28 3.13 -1.57
C GLY A 138 12.56 2.46 -2.74
N TYR A 139 11.29 2.11 -2.56
CA TYR A 139 10.34 1.84 -3.63
C TYR A 139 9.17 2.82 -3.51
N THR A 140 9.04 3.72 -4.46
CA THR A 140 8.00 4.76 -4.43
C THR A 140 7.02 4.63 -5.59
N TRP A 141 5.74 4.86 -5.31
CA TRP A 141 4.62 4.57 -6.19
C TRP A 141 3.50 5.60 -5.95
N ASP A 142 2.54 5.73 -6.87
CA ASP A 142 1.43 6.71 -6.81
C ASP A 142 0.45 6.45 -5.63
N SER A 143 0.93 6.71 -4.41
CA SER A 143 0.25 6.42 -3.14
C SER A 143 -0.55 7.58 -2.56
N ASP A 144 -0.47 8.76 -3.18
CA ASP A 144 -1.08 10.02 -2.74
C ASP A 144 -2.43 10.29 -3.43
N HIS A 145 -3.17 9.22 -3.70
CA HIS A 145 -4.55 9.26 -4.17
C HIS A 145 -5.53 8.90 -3.05
N GLY A 146 -6.83 8.91 -3.35
CA GLY A 146 -7.84 8.38 -2.42
C GLY A 146 -7.54 6.93 -2.06
N TRP A 147 -8.00 6.48 -0.88
CA TRP A 147 -7.72 5.14 -0.36
C TRP A 147 -7.95 4.04 -1.39
N TYR A 148 -9.13 3.97 -1.99
CA TYR A 148 -9.48 2.92 -2.96
C TYR A 148 -8.57 2.90 -4.20
N ASP A 149 -8.30 4.06 -4.78
CA ASP A 149 -7.41 4.17 -5.94
C ASP A 149 -5.98 3.75 -5.54
N SER A 150 -5.51 4.18 -4.36
CA SER A 150 -4.18 3.83 -3.87
C SER A 150 -4.04 2.34 -3.55
N THR A 151 -5.09 1.70 -3.03
CA THR A 151 -5.12 0.25 -2.80
C THR A 151 -5.01 -0.50 -4.12
N GLU A 152 -5.78 -0.12 -5.14
CA GLU A 152 -5.70 -0.73 -6.48
C GLU A 152 -4.32 -0.50 -7.12
N ILE A 153 -3.75 0.71 -6.99
CA ILE A 153 -2.39 1.01 -7.46
C ILE A 153 -1.34 0.19 -6.71
N ALA A 154 -1.48 -0.01 -5.40
CA ALA A 154 -0.57 -0.84 -4.60
C ALA A 154 -0.56 -2.28 -5.14
N GLU A 155 -1.73 -2.82 -5.44
CA GLU A 155 -1.86 -4.17 -6.00
C GLU A 155 -1.22 -4.28 -7.40
N GLN A 156 -1.43 -3.28 -8.26
CA GLN A 156 -0.81 -3.23 -9.59
C GLN A 156 0.71 -3.05 -9.53
N ASN A 157 1.24 -2.41 -8.47
CA ASN A 157 2.69 -2.30 -8.27
C ASN A 157 3.37 -3.63 -7.91
N GLY A 158 2.63 -4.66 -7.49
CA GLY A 158 3.22 -5.96 -7.18
C GLY A 158 3.97 -6.58 -8.37
N ALA A 159 3.40 -6.51 -9.58
CA ALA A 159 4.07 -7.04 -10.79
C ALA A 159 5.30 -6.21 -11.19
N LYS A 160 5.32 -4.91 -10.89
CA LYS A 160 6.46 -4.01 -11.14
C LYS A 160 7.60 -4.28 -10.17
N LEU A 161 7.30 -4.41 -8.87
CA LEU A 161 8.29 -4.77 -7.85
C LEU A 161 8.85 -6.19 -8.08
N ALA A 162 8.01 -7.16 -8.41
CA ALA A 162 8.46 -8.51 -8.77
C ALA A 162 9.40 -8.49 -9.97
N ASN A 163 9.08 -7.71 -11.02
CA ASN A 163 9.93 -7.59 -12.20
C ASN A 163 11.27 -6.90 -11.88
N PHE A 164 11.25 -5.86 -11.06
CA PHE A 164 12.48 -5.24 -10.55
C PHE A 164 13.37 -6.28 -9.85
N THR A 165 12.82 -7.05 -8.91
CA THR A 165 13.60 -8.04 -8.16
C THR A 165 14.15 -9.14 -9.05
N TYR A 166 13.36 -9.63 -10.00
CA TYR A 166 13.81 -10.58 -11.02
C TYR A 166 15.01 -10.04 -11.83
N ALA A 167 14.87 -8.83 -12.37
CA ALA A 167 15.92 -8.18 -13.16
C ALA A 167 17.18 -7.95 -12.32
N TYR A 168 17.01 -7.41 -11.11
CA TYR A 168 18.10 -7.11 -10.19
C TYR A 168 18.91 -8.37 -9.83
N LYS A 169 18.24 -9.49 -9.52
CA LYS A 169 18.92 -10.76 -9.22
C LYS A 169 19.63 -11.38 -10.42
N ASN A 170 19.11 -11.19 -11.63
CA ASN A 170 19.79 -11.66 -12.83
C ASN A 170 21.08 -10.86 -13.11
N GLU A 171 21.06 -9.56 -12.84
CA GLU A 171 22.24 -8.69 -12.95
C GLU A 171 23.24 -8.90 -11.80
N ASN A 172 22.74 -9.32 -10.62
CA ASN A 172 23.52 -9.51 -9.40
C ASN A 172 23.36 -10.94 -8.83
N PRO A 173 23.93 -11.96 -9.48
CA PRO A 173 23.78 -13.33 -9.02
C PRO A 173 24.25 -13.51 -7.57
N GLY A 174 23.41 -14.11 -6.73
CA GLY A 174 23.72 -14.41 -5.33
C GLY A 174 23.34 -13.31 -4.33
N VAL A 175 22.83 -12.15 -4.79
CA VAL A 175 22.30 -11.14 -3.87
C VAL A 175 21.05 -11.65 -3.14
N GLN A 176 20.98 -11.35 -1.84
CA GLN A 176 19.79 -11.54 -1.04
C GLN A 176 18.93 -10.28 -1.12
N VAL A 177 17.74 -10.37 -1.71
CA VAL A 177 16.78 -9.25 -1.73
C VAL A 177 15.83 -9.40 -0.56
N ARG A 178 15.67 -8.34 0.23
CA ARG A 178 14.72 -8.27 1.34
C ARG A 178 13.75 -7.12 1.12
N TYR A 179 12.49 -7.34 1.45
CA TYR A 179 11.49 -6.29 1.45
C TYR A 179 11.19 -5.85 2.88
N VAL A 180 11.07 -4.54 3.08
CA VAL A 180 10.54 -3.96 4.30
C VAL A 180 9.43 -3.03 3.89
N ALA A 181 8.20 -3.30 4.32
CA ALA A 181 7.01 -2.64 3.81
C ALA A 181 6.21 -2.03 4.93
N HIS A 182 5.98 -0.72 4.86
CA HIS A 182 5.16 -0.01 5.82
C HIS A 182 3.72 0.15 5.31
N SER A 183 2.74 -0.07 6.19
CA SER A 183 1.34 0.26 5.91
C SER A 183 0.85 -0.37 4.60
N LEU A 184 0.25 0.41 3.70
CA LEU A 184 -0.24 -0.05 2.39
C LEU A 184 0.86 -0.58 1.46
N GLY A 185 2.14 -0.28 1.74
CA GLY A 185 3.27 -0.94 1.10
C GLY A 185 3.25 -2.47 1.31
N ALA A 186 2.59 -2.97 2.35
CA ALA A 186 2.37 -4.41 2.58
C ALA A 186 1.65 -5.06 1.39
N ARG A 187 0.61 -4.44 0.83
CA ARG A 187 -0.09 -4.98 -0.35
C ARG A 187 0.81 -5.05 -1.57
N VAL A 188 1.69 -4.06 -1.76
CA VAL A 188 2.67 -4.06 -2.86
C VAL A 188 3.57 -5.30 -2.76
N VAL A 189 4.14 -5.58 -1.59
CA VAL A 189 5.07 -6.70 -1.42
C VAL A 189 4.36 -8.06 -1.44
N LEU A 190 3.16 -8.16 -0.87
CA LEU A 190 2.35 -9.38 -0.92
C LEU A 190 1.95 -9.71 -2.37
N MET A 191 1.56 -8.71 -3.15
CA MET A 191 1.31 -8.88 -4.59
C MET A 191 2.58 -9.15 -5.38
N ALA A 192 3.74 -8.66 -4.95
CA ALA A 192 5.02 -9.02 -5.56
C ALA A 192 5.36 -10.50 -5.32
N LEU A 193 5.18 -11.02 -4.10
CA LEU A 193 5.35 -12.44 -3.80
C LEU A 193 4.43 -13.31 -4.64
N LYS A 194 3.16 -12.91 -4.79
CA LYS A 194 2.20 -13.59 -5.66
C LYS A 194 2.64 -13.66 -7.12
N ASN A 195 3.18 -12.56 -7.66
CA ASN A 195 3.71 -12.55 -9.02
C ASN A 195 4.97 -13.42 -9.14
N LEU A 196 5.89 -13.36 -8.17
CA LEU A 196 7.10 -14.19 -8.15
C LEU A 196 6.77 -15.68 -8.06
N HIS A 197 5.80 -16.07 -7.22
CA HIS A 197 5.30 -17.44 -7.16
C HIS A 197 4.72 -17.88 -8.52
N ALA A 198 3.88 -17.05 -9.14
CA ALA A 198 3.31 -17.33 -10.45
C ALA A 198 4.38 -17.46 -11.57
N TRP A 199 5.55 -16.85 -11.38
CA TRP A 199 6.69 -16.92 -12.30
C TRP A 199 7.72 -18.01 -11.92
N ASP A 200 7.43 -18.85 -10.94
CA ASP A 200 8.33 -19.89 -10.41
C ASP A 200 9.66 -19.33 -9.88
N ARG A 201 9.61 -18.13 -9.28
CA ARG A 201 10.74 -17.38 -8.71
C ARG A 201 10.80 -17.50 -7.19
N LEU A 202 10.88 -18.75 -6.71
CA LEU A 202 10.65 -19.13 -5.31
C LEU A 202 11.77 -18.74 -4.32
N SER A 203 12.94 -18.34 -4.83
CA SER A 203 14.12 -17.99 -4.02
C SER A 203 14.60 -16.57 -4.26
N ASP A 204 13.76 -15.75 -4.90
CA ASP A 204 14.14 -14.39 -5.25
C ASP A 204 14.08 -13.45 -4.04
N VAL A 205 13.19 -13.71 -3.07
CA VAL A 205 13.06 -12.90 -1.85
C VAL A 205 13.55 -13.68 -0.63
N ALA A 206 14.59 -13.17 0.03
CA ALA A 206 15.17 -13.77 1.23
C ALA A 206 14.25 -13.57 2.44
N SER A 207 13.76 -12.35 2.65
CA SER A 207 12.79 -12.06 3.72
C SER A 207 11.87 -10.89 3.39
N VAL A 208 10.71 -10.86 4.05
CA VAL A 208 9.78 -9.73 4.06
C VAL A 208 9.50 -9.32 5.50
N SER A 209 9.55 -8.03 5.80
CA SER A 209 9.11 -7.47 7.07
C SER A 209 7.95 -6.49 6.83
N LEU A 210 6.78 -6.81 7.38
CA LEU A 210 5.59 -5.96 7.32
C LEU A 210 5.56 -5.09 8.59
N LEU A 211 5.53 -3.77 8.42
CA LEU A 211 5.52 -2.80 9.50
C LEU A 211 4.14 -2.13 9.55
N GLY A 212 3.28 -2.56 10.48
CA GLY A 212 1.90 -2.09 10.55
C GLY A 212 1.18 -2.29 9.22
N GLY A 213 1.25 -3.50 8.64
CA GLY A 213 0.80 -3.78 7.28
C GLY A 213 -0.70 -3.54 7.07
N ALA A 214 -1.07 -2.86 5.98
CA ALA A 214 -2.45 -2.63 5.58
C ALA A 214 -2.91 -3.64 4.52
N ALA A 215 -3.04 -4.90 4.93
CA ALA A 215 -3.67 -5.99 4.20
C ALA A 215 -4.62 -6.71 5.17
N ASP A 216 -5.67 -7.37 4.67
CA ASP A 216 -6.64 -8.04 5.53
C ASP A 216 -5.91 -9.11 6.37
N ASP A 217 -6.19 -9.19 7.67
CA ASP A 217 -5.51 -10.08 8.61
C ASP A 217 -5.64 -11.57 8.25
N ASP A 218 -6.79 -11.97 7.69
CA ASP A 218 -7.01 -13.33 7.20
C ASP A 218 -6.30 -13.61 5.86
N SER A 219 -5.95 -12.57 5.10
CA SER A 219 -5.38 -12.70 3.75
C SER A 219 -3.99 -13.31 3.75
N VAL A 220 -3.23 -13.16 4.84
CA VAL A 220 -1.88 -13.72 5.00
C VAL A 220 -1.90 -15.17 5.50
N SER A 221 -3.05 -15.67 5.94
CA SER A 221 -3.21 -17.06 6.35
C SER A 221 -3.13 -18.02 5.16
N MET A 222 -2.87 -19.31 5.43
CA MET A 222 -2.86 -20.38 4.42
C MET A 222 -4.19 -20.55 3.66
N ALA A 223 -5.31 -20.09 4.22
CA ALA A 223 -6.61 -20.08 3.54
C ALA A 223 -6.91 -18.74 2.85
N GLY A 224 -6.10 -17.73 3.13
CA GLY A 224 -6.20 -16.37 2.61
C GLY A 224 -5.59 -16.19 1.23
N THR A 225 -5.66 -14.96 0.76
CA THR A 225 -5.24 -14.57 -0.60
C THR A 225 -3.75 -14.74 -0.87
N TYR A 226 -2.89 -14.62 0.16
CA TYR A 226 -1.44 -14.57 0.03
C TYR A 226 -0.70 -15.71 0.73
N GLY A 227 -1.37 -16.55 1.52
CA GLY A 227 -0.69 -17.56 2.34
C GLY A 227 0.18 -18.55 1.55
N GLU A 228 -0.34 -19.06 0.43
CA GLU A 228 0.43 -19.95 -0.45
C GLU A 228 1.60 -19.22 -1.11
N ASP A 229 1.42 -17.97 -1.52
CA ASP A 229 2.45 -17.14 -2.15
C ASP A 229 3.57 -16.80 -1.15
N ILE A 230 3.22 -16.49 0.09
CA ILE A 230 4.17 -16.29 1.20
C ILE A 230 4.99 -17.56 1.45
N ALA A 231 4.31 -18.72 1.54
CA ALA A 231 4.97 -19.99 1.80
C ALA A 231 5.95 -20.37 0.69
N ALA A 232 5.65 -19.99 -0.56
CA ALA A 232 6.40 -20.40 -1.73
C ALA A 232 7.51 -19.42 -2.15
N ALA A 233 7.27 -18.11 -2.09
CA ALA A 233 8.13 -17.11 -2.75
C ALA A 233 9.00 -16.27 -1.79
N ALA A 234 8.87 -16.44 -0.48
CA ALA A 234 9.72 -15.78 0.51
C ALA A 234 10.43 -16.79 1.40
N GLY A 235 11.71 -16.55 1.73
CA GLY A 235 12.42 -17.36 2.71
C GLY A 235 11.84 -17.23 4.13
N ARG A 236 11.49 -16.01 4.53
CA ARG A 236 10.90 -15.66 5.83
C ARG A 236 9.97 -14.46 5.71
N VAL A 237 8.89 -14.41 6.48
CA VAL A 237 8.03 -13.25 6.61
C VAL A 237 7.80 -12.93 8.08
N ASP A 238 8.05 -11.69 8.48
CA ASP A 238 7.81 -11.19 9.83
C ASP A 238 6.80 -10.05 9.76
N ASN A 239 5.72 -10.14 10.53
CA ASN A 239 4.73 -9.09 10.67
C ASN A 239 4.87 -8.43 12.04
N TYR A 240 5.20 -7.15 12.04
CA TYR A 240 5.28 -6.31 13.23
C TYR A 240 3.99 -5.51 13.32
N TRP A 241 3.22 -5.74 14.37
CA TRP A 241 1.85 -5.22 14.51
C TRP A 241 1.60 -4.62 15.91
N MET A 242 0.57 -3.77 16.01
CA MET A 242 0.09 -3.22 17.30
C MET A 242 -1.42 -2.96 17.26
N ASP A 243 -2.14 -3.24 18.35
CA ASP A 243 -3.62 -3.20 18.44
C ASP A 243 -4.23 -1.77 18.43
N ASP A 244 -3.43 -0.74 18.71
CA ASP A 244 -3.86 0.68 18.77
C ASP A 244 -3.33 1.52 17.59
N ASP A 245 -3.42 0.97 16.37
CA ASP A 245 -3.07 1.71 15.17
C ASP A 245 -4.27 2.52 14.65
N SER A 246 -4.38 3.78 15.07
CA SER A 246 -5.53 4.63 14.72
C SER A 246 -5.72 4.85 13.21
N VAL A 247 -4.65 4.75 12.41
CA VAL A 247 -4.72 4.94 10.94
C VAL A 247 -5.28 3.67 10.29
N LEU A 248 -4.77 2.50 10.67
CA LEU A 248 -5.31 1.23 10.19
C LEU A 248 -6.74 1.02 10.66
N ASN A 249 -7.05 1.34 11.92
CA ASN A 249 -8.39 1.26 12.47
C ASN A 249 -9.38 2.17 11.71
N TRP A 250 -8.95 3.33 11.22
CA TRP A 250 -9.78 4.16 10.36
C TRP A 250 -9.96 3.55 8.96
N ALA A 251 -8.86 3.17 8.30
CA ALA A 251 -8.90 2.63 6.94
C ALA A 251 -9.73 1.33 6.87
N TYR A 252 -9.51 0.41 7.80
CA TYR A 252 -10.19 -0.88 7.83
C TYR A 252 -11.56 -0.84 8.49
N GLY A 253 -11.74 -0.02 9.52
CA GLY A 253 -13.04 0.14 10.19
C GLY A 253 -14.09 0.86 9.34
N PHE A 254 -13.67 1.79 8.45
CA PHE A 254 -14.59 2.58 7.64
C PHE A 254 -14.52 2.31 6.13
N ALA A 255 -13.36 1.93 5.57
CA ALA A 255 -13.20 1.76 4.12
C ALA A 255 -13.23 0.29 3.66
N GLU A 256 -12.75 -0.66 4.47
CA GLU A 256 -12.57 -2.07 4.06
C GLU A 256 -13.36 -3.12 4.86
N TRP A 257 -14.00 -2.74 5.97
CA TRP A 257 -14.89 -3.61 6.78
C TRP A 257 -14.20 -4.91 7.28
N GLY A 258 -13.03 -4.78 7.90
CA GLY A 258 -12.26 -5.89 8.49
C GLY A 258 -11.20 -5.39 9.48
N ASN A 259 -10.19 -6.22 9.78
CA ASN A 259 -8.99 -5.79 10.50
C ASN A 259 -7.76 -5.85 9.57
N ALA A 260 -6.83 -4.94 9.79
CA ALA A 260 -5.53 -4.99 9.13
C ALA A 260 -4.61 -5.99 9.85
N VAL A 261 -3.78 -6.71 9.09
CA VAL A 261 -2.71 -7.57 9.62
C VAL A 261 -1.75 -6.81 10.55
N GLY A 262 -1.54 -5.52 10.29
CA GLY A 262 -0.76 -4.61 11.14
C GLY A 262 -1.44 -4.18 12.44
N ASN A 263 -2.74 -4.47 12.60
CA ASN A 263 -3.49 -4.19 13.83
C ASN A 263 -3.82 -5.46 14.63
N ALA A 264 -3.90 -6.63 13.99
CA ALA A 264 -4.38 -7.86 14.64
C ALA A 264 -3.43 -9.06 14.55
N GLY A 265 -2.35 -8.96 13.77
CA GLY A 265 -1.58 -10.14 13.37
C GLY A 265 -2.32 -10.96 12.29
N CYS A 266 -1.88 -12.19 12.04
CA CYS A 266 -2.56 -13.11 11.13
C CYS A 266 -3.82 -13.73 11.76
N ASP A 267 -4.98 -13.62 11.11
CA ASP A 267 -6.19 -14.38 11.48
C ASP A 267 -6.23 -15.72 10.70
N GLY A 268 -6.20 -16.83 11.43
CA GLY A 268 -6.17 -18.18 10.87
C GLY A 268 -4.82 -18.88 11.00
N THR A 269 -4.55 -19.87 10.13
CA THR A 269 -3.29 -20.64 10.17
C THR A 269 -2.22 -19.93 9.35
N PRO A 270 -1.14 -19.40 9.95
CA PRO A 270 -0.08 -18.75 9.20
C PRO A 270 0.75 -19.75 8.39
N PRO A 271 1.39 -19.32 7.29
CA PRO A 271 2.44 -20.06 6.62
C PRO A 271 3.58 -20.44 7.57
N GLY A 272 4.25 -21.57 7.33
CA GLY A 272 5.31 -22.07 8.22
C GLY A 272 6.56 -21.18 8.32
N ASN A 273 6.72 -20.22 7.41
CA ASN A 273 7.77 -19.22 7.35
C ASN A 273 7.30 -17.82 7.79
N TYR A 274 6.09 -17.70 8.36
CA TYR A 274 5.50 -16.45 8.82
C TYR A 274 5.54 -16.34 10.35
N THR A 275 5.83 -15.15 10.90
CA THR A 275 5.83 -14.91 12.35
C THR A 275 5.28 -13.51 12.68
N ASP A 276 4.34 -13.45 13.62
CA ASP A 276 3.84 -12.21 14.20
C ASP A 276 4.70 -11.75 15.38
N HIS A 277 5.00 -10.46 15.41
CA HIS A 277 5.71 -9.76 16.47
C HIS A 277 4.85 -8.60 16.96
N ASP A 278 4.36 -8.70 18.21
CA ASP A 278 3.64 -7.60 18.86
C ASP A 278 4.65 -6.53 19.27
N VAL A 279 4.55 -5.36 18.63
CA VAL A 279 5.38 -4.18 18.88
C VAL A 279 4.55 -3.04 19.46
N GLY A 280 3.62 -3.33 20.38
CA GLY A 280 2.79 -2.34 21.06
C GLY A 280 3.53 -1.24 21.84
N TYR A 281 4.87 -1.27 21.87
CA TYR A 281 5.70 -0.17 22.37
C TYR A 281 5.95 0.94 21.32
N VAL A 282 5.69 0.68 20.03
CA VAL A 282 5.84 1.65 18.94
C VAL A 282 4.82 2.78 19.13
N SER A 283 5.27 4.03 18.98
CA SER A 283 4.50 5.22 19.38
C SER A 283 3.32 5.57 18.47
N GLY A 284 3.14 4.88 17.36
CA GLY A 284 2.10 5.17 16.37
C GLY A 284 2.41 4.63 14.97
N HIS A 285 1.47 4.79 14.04
CA HIS A 285 1.53 4.18 12.71
C HIS A 285 2.81 4.50 11.92
N SER A 286 3.32 5.73 12.00
CA SER A 286 4.57 6.13 11.33
C SER A 286 5.82 5.85 12.17
N GLY A 287 5.66 5.37 13.41
CA GLY A 287 6.75 5.12 14.35
C GLY A 287 7.52 3.83 14.08
N TYR A 288 6.95 2.86 13.34
CA TYR A 288 7.58 1.54 13.14
C TYR A 288 9.02 1.62 12.60
N TYR A 289 9.29 2.56 11.70
CA TYR A 289 10.59 2.77 11.06
C TYR A 289 11.42 3.92 11.69
N GLY A 290 10.90 4.56 12.73
CA GLY A 290 11.59 5.59 13.50
C GLY A 290 12.70 5.00 14.39
N SER A 291 13.49 5.87 15.00
CA SER A 291 14.60 5.49 15.88
C SER A 291 14.17 4.78 17.17
N ASP A 292 12.94 4.99 17.61
CA ASP A 292 12.27 4.31 18.72
C ASP A 292 11.29 3.23 18.24
N GLY A 293 11.32 2.91 16.95
CA GLY A 293 10.53 1.89 16.30
C GLY A 293 11.11 0.48 16.46
N CYS A 294 10.67 -0.40 15.57
CA CYS A 294 10.98 -1.83 15.62
C CYS A 294 12.06 -2.29 14.61
N LEU A 295 12.70 -1.36 13.88
CA LEU A 295 13.71 -1.71 12.88
C LEU A 295 14.92 -2.45 13.47
N HIS A 296 15.24 -2.26 14.74
CA HIS A 296 16.27 -3.04 15.43
C HIS A 296 15.92 -4.54 15.48
N GLU A 297 14.65 -4.90 15.68
CA GLU A 297 14.18 -6.29 15.62
C GLU A 297 14.17 -6.82 14.19
N VAL A 298 13.81 -5.98 13.21
CA VAL A 298 13.88 -6.31 11.78
C VAL A 298 15.30 -6.70 11.40
N VAL A 299 16.30 -5.90 11.76
CA VAL A 299 17.72 -6.17 11.48
C VAL A 299 18.20 -7.44 12.19
N ALA A 300 17.78 -7.65 13.45
CA ALA A 300 18.12 -8.86 14.19
C ALA A 300 17.54 -10.15 13.58
N ASN A 301 16.50 -10.02 12.75
CA ASN A 301 15.79 -11.09 12.09
C ASN A 301 16.24 -11.38 10.65
N PHE A 302 17.20 -10.62 10.12
CA PHE A 302 17.77 -10.86 8.79
C PHE A 302 18.70 -12.09 8.72
#